data_AF-A0A0R3R6P4-F1
#
_entry.id   AF-A0A0R3R6P4-F1
#
_cell.length_a   1.000
_cell.length_b   1.000
_cell.length_c   1.000
_cell.angle_alpha   90.00
_cell.angle_beta   90.00
_cell.angle_gamma   90.00
#
_symmetry.space_group_name_H-M   'P 1'
#
loop_
_entity.id
_entity.type
_entity.pdbx_description
1 polymer ?
#
loop_
_entity_poly.entity_id
_entity_poly.type
_entity_poly.pdbx_seq_one_letter_code
_entity_poly.pdbx_strand_id
1 'polypeptide(L)'
;LNSIDSNKSCEKAKQSLIETSAPTSLTSKQPATEAPSATTHETKWQYLLNKWVLDTKDEFYYYWLSIVSCAFTYNLIVVIGKLFFLLSRSVFNDLAYGYYWIAWLLVDFIMDITYVFDMFVRSRTGFLEQGLLVRDISRISKLYLKSLQFKLDIISVLPFDLILSLIFQRSIPYLRFNRIIRYPRFSDFVDRTETRSSMPNAFRIFCVIVNIIVIIHWNACIYFFISEMIGLGSDGWVYGPLNKQSLPDGVEDTLVRRYIYSFYWSTLILTTIGEVPSPKRNIEFLFVIMDLMCGVLIFASIVGNVGSAISNMSLARTKFQNKMDGIKQYMKLRKVNKELETRVMKWFDYLWEHKQSLSDQRVLKVLPDKLQTEIAMQVHYETLRRVRIFQVKHFSLFLSGSI
;
A
#
# COMPACT_ATOMS: atom_id res chain seq x y z
N LEU A 1 24.91 63.86 46.11
CA LEU A 1 25.11 63.73 44.64
C LEU A 1 24.62 62.34 44.23
N ASN A 2 23.39 61.97 44.63
CA ASN A 2 22.09 62.23 43.95
C ASN A 2 22.01 61.35 42.69
N SER A 3 21.48 60.13 42.72
CA SER A 3 20.11 59.65 43.03
C SER A 3 19.05 60.09 42.00
N ILE A 4 18.44 59.08 41.37
CA ILE A 4 16.99 58.89 41.18
C ILE A 4 16.25 60.05 40.49
N ASP A 5 15.76 59.83 39.26
CA ASP A 5 14.39 60.24 38.85
C ASP A 5 14.12 59.86 37.38
N SER A 6 13.59 58.65 37.15
CA SER A 6 12.84 58.30 35.93
C SER A 6 11.32 58.29 36.18
N ASN A 7 10.86 58.87 37.28
CA ASN A 7 9.47 58.79 37.75
C ASN A 7 8.55 59.93 37.30
N LYS A 8 8.95 60.77 36.32
CA LYS A 8 8.22 62.01 35.99
C LYS A 8 7.36 62.01 34.72
N SER A 9 7.12 60.86 34.09
CA SER A 9 6.16 60.79 32.96
C SER A 9 4.87 60.00 33.27
N CYS A 10 4.75 59.42 34.48
CA CYS A 10 3.57 58.64 34.89
C CYS A 10 2.62 59.39 35.86
N GLU A 11 2.90 60.66 36.14
CA GLU A 11 2.20 61.46 37.17
C GLU A 11 1.37 62.63 36.61
N LYS A 12 1.26 62.76 35.29
CA LYS A 12 0.44 63.83 34.65
C LYS A 12 -0.94 63.39 34.17
N ALA A 13 -1.36 62.16 34.44
CA ALA A 13 -2.65 61.63 34.00
C ALA A 13 -3.52 61.04 35.12
N LYS A 14 -3.08 61.10 36.39
CA LYS A 14 -3.78 60.45 37.52
C LYS A 14 -4.48 61.37 38.51
N GLN A 15 -4.45 62.70 38.34
CA GLN A 15 -5.09 63.63 39.27
C GLN A 15 -5.82 64.78 38.56
N SER A 16 -6.82 64.42 37.76
CA SER A 16 -8.03 65.24 37.69
C SER A 16 -9.23 64.32 37.87
N LEU A 17 -9.57 64.09 39.15
CA LEU A 17 -10.92 64.25 39.70
C LEU A 17 -11.95 63.29 39.06
N ILE A 18 -12.26 62.11 39.61
CA ILE A 18 -13.00 61.86 40.86
C ILE A 18 -13.86 63.06 41.29
N GLU A 19 -15.15 62.92 40.99
CA GLU A 19 -16.37 63.63 41.41
C GLU A 19 -17.13 63.99 40.12
N THR A 20 -18.19 63.30 39.70
CA THR A 20 -19.45 63.23 40.45
C THR A 20 -20.41 62.22 39.78
N SER A 21 -21.07 61.41 40.62
CA SER A 21 -22.44 60.86 40.47
C SER A 21 -22.86 60.11 39.18
N ALA A 22 -23.06 58.80 39.33
CA ALA A 22 -24.19 58.07 38.72
C ALA A 22 -25.53 58.67 39.23
N PRO A 23 -26.69 58.58 38.52
CA PRO A 23 -27.15 57.41 37.77
C PRO A 23 -27.91 57.70 36.44
N THR A 24 -28.37 56.60 35.84
CA THR A 24 -29.55 56.43 34.96
C THR A 24 -29.25 56.14 33.48
N SER A 25 -29.71 54.94 33.11
CA SER A 25 -29.89 54.32 31.80
C SER A 25 -30.39 55.24 30.68
N LEU A 26 -29.89 55.05 29.46
CA LEU A 26 -30.68 54.96 28.21
C LEU A 26 -29.80 54.49 27.04
N THR A 27 -29.88 53.19 26.76
CA THR A 27 -29.84 52.53 25.44
C THR A 27 -28.99 53.15 24.32
N SER A 28 -27.77 52.64 24.12
CA SER A 28 -27.10 52.66 22.82
C SER A 28 -27.62 51.52 21.94
N LYS A 29 -28.21 51.87 20.80
CA LYS A 29 -28.66 50.95 19.73
C LYS A 29 -27.59 49.90 19.41
N GLN A 30 -27.91 48.63 19.64
CA GLN A 30 -27.23 47.51 19.01
C GLN A 30 -27.39 47.59 17.49
N PRO A 31 -26.36 47.28 16.68
CA PRO A 31 -26.58 46.91 15.30
C PRO A 31 -27.43 45.63 15.30
N ALA A 32 -28.49 45.64 14.50
CA ALA A 32 -29.45 44.55 14.42
C ALA A 32 -28.72 43.21 14.28
N THR A 33 -28.89 42.36 15.29
CA THR A 33 -28.62 40.94 15.22
C THR A 33 -29.36 40.42 14.00
N GLU A 34 -28.63 40.11 12.92
CA GLU A 34 -29.17 39.22 11.90
C GLU A 34 -29.64 37.97 12.63
N ALA A 35 -30.95 37.73 12.58
CA ALA A 35 -31.55 36.51 13.10
C ALA A 35 -30.73 35.32 12.59
N PRO A 36 -30.46 34.29 13.42
CA PRO A 36 -29.82 33.09 12.91
C PRO A 36 -30.67 32.60 11.75
N SER A 37 -30.11 32.67 10.55
CA SER A 37 -30.73 32.08 9.37
C SER A 37 -31.11 30.67 9.77
N ALA A 38 -32.40 30.34 9.57
CA ALA A 38 -33.01 29.11 10.02
C ALA A 38 -31.99 27.97 9.88
N THR A 39 -31.64 27.33 11.00
CA THR A 39 -30.82 26.12 11.00
C THR A 39 -31.64 25.05 10.30
N THR A 40 -31.64 25.09 8.97
CA THR A 40 -32.07 24.00 8.11
C THR A 40 -31.29 22.81 8.62
N HIS A 41 -31.97 21.81 9.17
CA HIS A 41 -31.36 20.52 9.46
C HIS A 41 -30.82 20.02 8.13
N GLU A 42 -29.54 20.32 7.84
CA GLU A 42 -28.87 19.78 6.67
C GLU A 42 -28.94 18.27 6.82
N THR A 43 -29.62 17.63 5.87
CA THR A 43 -29.65 16.18 5.84
C THR A 43 -28.22 15.67 5.71
N LYS A 44 -27.90 14.52 6.32
CA LYS A 44 -26.55 13.89 6.21
C LYS A 44 -26.05 13.87 4.75
N TRP A 45 -26.96 13.71 3.79
CA TRP A 45 -26.69 13.73 2.35
C TRP A 45 -26.24 15.09 1.82
N GLN A 46 -26.86 16.20 2.26
CA GLN A 46 -26.44 17.55 1.86
C GLN A 46 -25.04 17.88 2.39
N TYR A 47 -24.73 17.46 3.62
CA TYR A 47 -23.38 17.59 4.17
C TYR A 47 -22.35 16.78 3.35
N LEU A 48 -22.65 15.52 3.05
CA LEU A 48 -21.77 14.66 2.25
C LEU A 48 -21.52 15.20 0.84
N LEU A 49 -22.54 15.76 0.20
CA LEU A 49 -22.43 16.29 -1.15
C LEU A 49 -21.74 17.66 -1.19
N ASN A 50 -21.93 18.52 -0.19
CA ASN A 50 -21.52 19.92 -0.27
C ASN A 50 -20.31 20.29 0.61
N LYS A 51 -19.97 19.49 1.62
CA LYS A 51 -18.93 19.86 2.62
C LYS A 51 -17.92 18.77 2.90
N TRP A 52 -18.20 17.51 2.57
CA TRP A 52 -17.29 16.42 2.86
C TRP A 52 -16.04 16.44 1.97
N VAL A 53 -14.88 16.45 2.62
CA VAL A 53 -13.55 16.33 2.03
C VAL A 53 -12.80 15.26 2.81
N LEU A 54 -12.19 14.33 2.08
CA LEU A 54 -11.44 13.22 2.64
C LEU A 54 -9.96 13.58 2.74
N ASP A 55 -9.37 13.40 3.92
CA ASP A 55 -7.92 13.46 4.06
C ASP A 55 -7.32 12.11 3.65
N THR A 56 -6.25 12.17 2.86
CA THR A 56 -5.42 11.00 2.54
C THR A 56 -4.86 10.29 3.76
N LYS A 57 -4.75 10.95 4.91
CA LYS A 57 -4.26 10.36 6.16
C LYS A 57 -5.33 9.59 6.93
N ASP A 58 -6.61 9.81 6.63
CA ASP A 58 -7.71 9.17 7.35
C ASP A 58 -7.68 7.66 7.17
N GLU A 59 -8.06 6.92 8.23
CA GLU A 59 -8.19 5.47 8.17
C GLU A 59 -9.25 5.03 7.15
N PHE A 60 -10.32 5.83 7.02
CA PHE A 60 -11.36 5.60 6.01
C PHE A 60 -10.78 5.56 4.58
N TYR A 61 -9.86 6.47 4.24
CA TYR A 61 -9.23 6.48 2.92
C TYR A 61 -8.46 5.16 2.68
N TYR A 62 -7.74 4.67 3.69
CA TYR A 62 -7.03 3.40 3.59
C TYR A 62 -7.98 2.22 3.36
N TYR A 63 -9.03 2.07 4.16
CA TYR A 63 -10.00 0.98 3.98
C TYR A 63 -10.74 1.06 2.64
N TRP A 64 -11.10 2.27 2.19
CA TRP A 64 -11.67 2.47 0.86
C TRP A 64 -10.70 2.04 -0.24
N LEU A 65 -9.44 2.43 -0.12
CA LEU A 65 -8.40 2.05 -1.06
C LEU A 65 -8.15 0.53 -1.08
N SER A 66 -8.28 -0.16 0.06
CA SER A 66 -8.28 -1.63 0.13
C SER A 66 -9.41 -2.25 -0.67
N ILE A 67 -10.64 -1.72 -0.56
CA ILE A 67 -11.81 -2.21 -1.33
C ILE A 67 -11.58 -2.04 -2.83
N VAL A 68 -11.11 -0.87 -3.26
CA VAL A 68 -10.78 -0.59 -4.67
C VAL A 68 -9.67 -1.53 -5.16
N SER A 69 -8.69 -1.83 -4.31
CA SER A 69 -7.59 -2.75 -4.63
C SER A 69 -8.05 -4.20 -4.72
N CYS A 70 -9.00 -4.63 -3.90
CA CYS A 70 -9.66 -5.93 -4.04
C CYS A 70 -10.42 -6.03 -5.38
N ALA A 71 -11.14 -4.98 -5.77
CA ALA A 71 -11.82 -4.91 -7.07
C ALA A 71 -10.82 -4.96 -8.23
N PHE A 72 -9.67 -4.29 -8.10
CA PHE A 72 -8.59 -4.37 -9.08
C PHE A 72 -8.03 -5.78 -9.21
N THR A 73 -7.67 -6.43 -8.09
CA THR A 73 -7.16 -7.80 -8.09
C THR A 73 -8.15 -8.80 -8.68
N TYR A 74 -9.45 -8.64 -8.38
CA TYR A 74 -10.51 -9.43 -9.01
C TYR A 74 -10.47 -9.28 -10.53
N ASN A 75 -10.46 -8.05 -11.04
CA ASN A 75 -10.43 -7.81 -12.49
C ASN A 75 -9.11 -8.33 -13.11
N LEU A 76 -7.98 -8.19 -12.42
CA LEU A 76 -6.68 -8.65 -12.89
C LEU A 76 -6.63 -10.17 -13.14
N ILE A 77 -7.30 -10.95 -12.30
CA ILE A 77 -7.38 -12.41 -12.42
C ILE A 77 -8.51 -12.79 -13.38
N VAL A 78 -9.72 -12.30 -13.11
CA VAL A 78 -10.93 -12.76 -13.78
C VAL A 78 -11.04 -12.27 -15.22
N VAL A 79 -10.63 -11.04 -15.55
CA VAL A 79 -10.73 -10.53 -16.93
C VAL A 79 -9.83 -11.35 -17.86
N ILE A 80 -8.65 -11.74 -17.40
CA ILE A 80 -7.69 -12.49 -18.22
C ILE A 80 -8.04 -13.96 -18.29
N GLY A 81 -8.48 -14.56 -17.17
CA GLY A 81 -9.10 -15.87 -17.18
C GLY A 81 -10.27 -15.93 -18.16
N LYS A 82 -11.23 -15.00 -18.05
CA LYS A 82 -12.38 -14.89 -18.97
C LYS A 82 -11.95 -14.60 -20.40
N LEU A 83 -10.96 -13.75 -20.66
CA LEU A 83 -10.48 -13.45 -22.01
C LEU A 83 -10.05 -14.72 -22.73
N PHE A 84 -9.10 -15.45 -22.17
CA PHE A 84 -8.50 -16.59 -22.85
C PHE A 84 -9.36 -17.86 -22.77
N PHE A 85 -10.06 -18.10 -21.65
CA PHE A 85 -11.00 -19.22 -21.54
C PHE A 85 -12.34 -19.00 -22.28
N LEU A 86 -12.74 -17.77 -22.62
CA LEU A 86 -13.96 -17.55 -23.41
C LEU A 86 -13.68 -17.31 -24.90
N LEU A 87 -12.45 -16.90 -25.27
CA LEU A 87 -11.98 -17.04 -26.65
C LEU A 87 -11.85 -18.52 -27.05
N SER A 88 -11.59 -19.38 -26.06
CA SER A 88 -11.79 -20.81 -26.13
C SER A 88 -13.29 -21.15 -26.29
N ARG A 89 -13.68 -21.55 -27.50
CA ARG A 89 -15.03 -22.01 -27.86
C ARG A 89 -15.47 -23.22 -27.03
N SER A 90 -14.54 -24.06 -26.61
CA SER A 90 -14.80 -25.28 -25.83
C SER A 90 -15.19 -25.00 -24.38
N VAL A 91 -14.77 -23.87 -23.79
CA VAL A 91 -15.11 -23.46 -22.42
C VAL A 91 -16.18 -22.37 -22.39
N PHE A 92 -16.32 -21.63 -23.49
CA PHE A 92 -17.36 -20.62 -23.68
C PHE A 92 -18.77 -21.16 -23.41
N ASN A 93 -19.12 -22.37 -23.87
CA ASN A 93 -20.48 -22.89 -23.70
C ASN A 93 -20.85 -23.15 -22.23
N ASP A 94 -19.90 -23.67 -21.44
CA ASP A 94 -20.17 -24.03 -20.04
C ASP A 94 -20.20 -22.79 -19.14
N LEU A 95 -19.34 -21.80 -19.39
CA LEU A 95 -19.26 -20.59 -18.55
C LEU A 95 -20.26 -19.50 -18.95
N ALA A 96 -20.56 -19.34 -20.25
CA ALA A 96 -21.43 -18.27 -20.74
C ALA A 96 -22.93 -18.65 -20.69
N TYR A 97 -23.28 -19.93 -20.89
CA TYR A 97 -24.66 -20.41 -20.84
C TYR A 97 -24.98 -21.26 -19.59
N GLY A 98 -24.00 -21.46 -18.71
CA GLY A 98 -24.20 -22.18 -17.45
C GLY A 98 -25.03 -21.39 -16.43
N TYR A 99 -25.52 -22.09 -15.40
CA TYR A 99 -26.33 -21.54 -14.30
C TYR A 99 -25.71 -20.31 -13.60
N TYR A 100 -24.38 -20.15 -13.67
CA TYR A 100 -23.63 -19.10 -12.96
C TYR A 100 -23.43 -17.80 -13.73
N TRP A 101 -23.90 -17.66 -14.97
CA TRP A 101 -23.66 -16.47 -15.79
C TRP A 101 -24.19 -15.17 -15.12
N ILE A 102 -25.36 -15.25 -14.48
CA ILE A 102 -25.97 -14.13 -13.75
C ILE A 102 -25.16 -13.75 -12.50
N ALA A 103 -24.61 -14.74 -11.79
CA ALA A 103 -23.75 -14.47 -10.63
C ALA A 103 -22.49 -13.71 -11.05
N TRP A 104 -21.87 -14.12 -12.17
CA TRP A 104 -20.71 -13.42 -12.74
C TRP A 104 -21.03 -11.98 -13.15
N LEU A 105 -22.18 -11.76 -13.80
CA LEU A 105 -22.63 -10.43 -14.20
C LEU A 105 -22.86 -9.53 -12.97
N LEU A 106 -23.47 -10.06 -11.91
CA LEU A 106 -23.69 -9.32 -10.67
C LEU A 106 -22.37 -8.90 -10.01
N VAL A 107 -21.41 -9.82 -9.91
CA VAL A 107 -20.09 -9.51 -9.33
C VAL A 107 -19.37 -8.46 -10.19
N ASP A 108 -19.38 -8.64 -11.51
CA ASP A 108 -18.79 -7.69 -12.46
C ASP A 108 -19.41 -6.29 -12.31
N PHE A 109 -20.73 -6.21 -12.15
CA PHE A 109 -21.45 -4.96 -11.92
C PHE A 109 -21.09 -4.28 -10.58
N ILE A 110 -20.96 -5.06 -9.51
CA ILE A 110 -20.53 -4.55 -8.19
C ILE A 110 -19.13 -3.92 -8.27
N MET A 111 -18.22 -4.56 -9.01
CA MET A 111 -16.85 -4.04 -9.20
C MET A 111 -16.84 -2.74 -10.01
N ASP A 112 -17.67 -2.64 -11.05
CA ASP A 112 -17.80 -1.41 -11.85
C ASP A 112 -18.42 -0.26 -11.02
N ILE A 113 -19.43 -0.53 -10.18
CA ILE A 113 -19.98 0.44 -9.23
C ILE A 113 -18.89 0.95 -8.27
N THR A 114 -18.03 0.05 -7.79
CA THR A 114 -16.93 0.41 -6.88
C THR A 114 -15.98 1.42 -7.56
N TYR A 115 -15.68 1.26 -8.84
CA TYR A 115 -14.85 2.22 -9.59
C TYR A 115 -15.54 3.56 -9.86
N VAL A 116 -16.85 3.56 -10.13
CA VAL A 116 -17.64 4.79 -10.23
C VAL A 116 -17.60 5.55 -8.91
N PHE A 117 -17.81 4.85 -7.79
CA PHE A 117 -17.75 5.46 -6.47
C PHE A 117 -16.33 5.95 -6.12
N ASP A 118 -15.28 5.24 -6.56
CA ASP A 118 -13.89 5.71 -6.38
C ASP A 118 -13.63 7.04 -7.09
N MET A 119 -14.24 7.29 -8.26
CA MET A 119 -14.14 8.60 -8.93
C MET A 119 -14.79 9.70 -8.09
N PHE A 120 -15.94 9.40 -7.48
CA PHE A 120 -16.59 10.34 -6.56
C PHE A 120 -15.69 10.63 -5.34
N VAL A 121 -15.15 9.60 -4.69
CA VAL A 121 -14.23 9.76 -3.55
C VAL A 121 -12.99 10.57 -3.96
N ARG A 122 -12.45 10.34 -5.16
CA ARG A 122 -11.28 11.08 -5.67
C ARG A 122 -11.58 12.56 -5.90
N SER A 123 -12.78 12.89 -6.39
CA SER A 123 -13.22 14.29 -6.52
C SER A 123 -13.30 15.04 -5.18
N ARG A 124 -13.31 14.30 -4.06
CA ARG A 124 -13.38 14.80 -2.68
C ARG A 124 -12.11 14.56 -1.87
N THR A 125 -11.06 14.01 -2.49
CA THR A 125 -9.79 13.77 -1.80
C THR A 125 -8.98 15.06 -1.76
N GLY A 126 -8.71 15.59 -0.57
CA GLY A 126 -7.92 16.79 -0.39
C GLY A 126 -6.44 16.58 -0.77
N PHE A 127 -5.77 17.65 -1.16
CA PHE A 127 -4.33 17.66 -1.42
C PHE A 127 -3.63 18.62 -0.45
N LEU A 128 -2.34 18.38 -0.22
CA LEU A 128 -1.52 19.23 0.63
C LEU A 128 -0.90 20.36 -0.20
N GLU A 129 -1.09 21.59 0.25
CA GLU A 129 -0.44 22.78 -0.31
C GLU A 129 0.25 23.50 0.83
N GLN A 130 1.58 23.71 0.72
CA GLN A 130 2.41 24.30 1.78
C GLN A 130 2.27 23.60 3.16
N GLY A 131 1.98 22.31 3.16
CA GLY A 131 1.81 21.51 4.38
C GLY A 131 0.41 21.59 5.02
N LEU A 132 -0.50 22.39 4.47
CA LEU A 132 -1.90 22.48 4.90
C LEU A 132 -2.81 21.73 3.94
N LEU A 133 -3.82 21.05 4.49
CA LEU A 133 -4.82 20.33 3.71
C LEU A 133 -5.82 21.33 3.10
N VAL A 134 -5.84 21.41 1.78
CA VAL A 134 -6.84 22.22 1.06
C VAL A 134 -8.19 21.50 1.08
N ARG A 135 -9.21 22.17 1.64
CA ARG A 135 -10.59 21.63 1.78
C ARG A 135 -11.61 22.24 0.82
N ASP A 136 -11.18 23.09 -0.11
CA ASP A 136 -12.09 23.68 -1.11
C ASP A 136 -12.44 22.66 -2.20
N ILE A 137 -13.69 22.19 -2.18
CA ILE A 137 -14.25 21.19 -3.11
C ILE A 137 -14.15 21.66 -4.57
N SER A 138 -14.43 22.93 -4.84
CA SER A 138 -14.42 23.46 -6.21
C SER A 138 -13.01 23.41 -6.78
N ARG A 139 -12.02 23.72 -5.95
CA ARG A 139 -10.61 23.66 -6.33
C ARG A 139 -10.13 22.22 -6.52
N ILE A 140 -10.46 21.32 -5.59
CA ILE A 140 -10.12 19.88 -5.68
C ILE A 140 -10.70 19.27 -6.95
N SER A 141 -11.99 19.48 -7.21
CA SER A 141 -12.68 18.92 -8.38
C SER A 141 -12.10 19.47 -9.69
N LYS A 142 -11.83 20.77 -9.79
CA LYS A 142 -11.21 21.38 -11.00
C LYS A 142 -9.81 20.80 -11.27
N LEU A 143 -9.02 20.56 -10.23
CA LEU A 143 -7.69 19.96 -10.38
C LEU A 143 -7.80 18.49 -10.82
N TYR A 144 -8.73 17.73 -10.23
CA TYR A 144 -8.98 16.35 -10.64
C TYR A 144 -9.45 16.26 -12.09
N LEU A 145 -10.44 17.05 -12.50
CA LEU A 145 -10.98 17.06 -13.87
C LEU A 145 -9.94 17.43 -14.94
N LYS A 146 -8.96 18.27 -14.60
CA LYS A 146 -7.84 18.62 -15.50
C LYS A 146 -6.73 17.56 -15.54
N SER A 147 -6.65 16.70 -14.53
CA SER A 147 -5.62 15.68 -14.42
C SER A 147 -5.78 14.59 -15.48
N LEU A 148 -4.65 14.04 -15.95
CA LEU A 148 -4.63 12.83 -16.78
C LEU A 148 -5.34 11.66 -16.07
N GLN A 149 -5.28 11.63 -14.73
CA GLN A 149 -5.90 10.60 -13.91
C GLN A 149 -7.42 10.52 -14.16
N PHE A 150 -8.12 11.65 -14.30
CA PHE A 150 -9.55 11.64 -14.56
C PHE A 150 -9.88 11.03 -15.92
N LYS A 151 -9.05 11.29 -16.95
CA LYS A 151 -9.21 10.68 -18.27
C LYS A 151 -9.04 9.16 -18.21
N LEU A 152 -8.01 8.69 -17.50
CA LEU A 152 -7.77 7.25 -17.29
C LEU A 152 -8.92 6.61 -16.48
N ASP A 153 -9.42 7.31 -15.47
CA ASP A 153 -10.53 6.85 -14.63
C ASP A 153 -11.82 6.71 -15.45
N ILE A 154 -12.13 7.65 -16.37
CA ILE A 154 -13.26 7.53 -17.30
C ILE A 154 -13.09 6.29 -18.20
N ILE A 155 -11.94 6.14 -18.86
CA ILE A 155 -11.70 5.04 -19.80
C ILE A 155 -11.88 3.68 -19.11
N SER A 156 -11.44 3.57 -17.84
CA SER A 156 -11.53 2.34 -17.06
C SER A 156 -12.95 1.92 -16.67
N VAL A 157 -13.93 2.83 -16.72
CA VAL A 157 -15.32 2.62 -16.27
C VAL A 157 -16.28 2.45 -17.45
N LEU A 158 -15.84 2.68 -18.69
CA LEU A 158 -16.70 2.59 -19.87
C LEU A 158 -17.37 1.19 -19.98
N PRO A 159 -18.71 1.10 -19.93
CA PRO A 159 -19.46 -0.15 -19.87
C PRO A 159 -19.68 -0.77 -21.25
N PHE A 160 -18.66 -0.74 -22.11
CA PHE A 160 -18.76 -1.29 -23.48
C PHE A 160 -19.05 -2.80 -23.47
N ASP A 161 -18.49 -3.52 -22.50
CA ASP A 161 -18.75 -4.94 -22.28
C ASP A 161 -20.22 -5.21 -21.93
N LEU A 162 -20.82 -4.44 -21.01
CA LEU A 162 -22.21 -4.61 -20.60
C LEU A 162 -23.18 -4.29 -21.75
N ILE A 163 -22.97 -3.16 -22.43
CA ILE A 163 -23.84 -2.70 -23.54
C ILE A 163 -23.82 -3.75 -24.66
N LEU A 164 -22.63 -4.18 -25.08
CA LEU A 164 -22.52 -5.15 -26.18
C LEU A 164 -22.98 -6.54 -25.75
N SER A 165 -22.77 -6.92 -24.48
CA SER A 165 -23.28 -8.21 -23.98
C SER A 165 -24.80 -8.28 -23.98
N LEU A 166 -25.49 -7.17 -23.70
CA LEU A 166 -26.95 -7.08 -23.77
C LEU A 166 -27.46 -7.09 -25.22
N ILE A 167 -26.81 -6.37 -26.14
CA ILE A 167 -27.20 -6.30 -27.56
C ILE A 167 -27.04 -7.66 -28.25
N PHE A 168 -25.91 -8.33 -28.05
CA PHE A 168 -25.59 -9.59 -28.72
C PHE A 168 -26.03 -10.83 -27.94
N GLN A 169 -26.67 -10.67 -26.77
CA GLN A 169 -27.04 -11.73 -25.84
C GLN A 169 -25.89 -12.72 -25.56
N ARG A 170 -24.65 -12.20 -25.57
CA ARG A 170 -23.41 -12.97 -25.48
C ARG A 170 -22.42 -12.20 -24.61
N SER A 171 -21.83 -12.87 -23.62
CA SER A 171 -20.75 -12.26 -22.85
C SER A 171 -19.56 -11.89 -23.74
N ILE A 172 -19.16 -10.60 -23.71
CA ILE A 172 -18.01 -10.04 -24.42
C ILE A 172 -16.99 -9.51 -23.39
N PRO A 173 -16.16 -10.37 -22.79
CA PRO A 173 -15.30 -10.01 -21.66
C PRO A 173 -14.00 -9.31 -22.09
N TYR A 174 -13.58 -9.43 -23.36
CA TYR A 174 -12.35 -8.83 -23.85
C TYR A 174 -12.35 -7.29 -23.79
N LEU A 175 -13.54 -6.68 -23.90
CA LEU A 175 -13.71 -5.23 -23.74
C LEU A 175 -13.59 -4.75 -22.30
N ARG A 176 -13.43 -5.68 -21.34
CA ARG A 176 -13.23 -5.39 -19.91
C ARG A 176 -11.76 -5.16 -19.54
N PHE A 177 -10.82 -5.25 -20.49
CA PHE A 177 -9.40 -5.00 -20.25
C PHE A 177 -9.11 -3.56 -19.80
N ASN A 178 -9.97 -2.60 -20.16
CA ASN A 178 -9.90 -1.21 -19.70
C ASN A 178 -9.91 -1.07 -18.16
N ARG A 179 -10.44 -2.04 -17.42
CA ARG A 179 -10.48 -2.03 -15.94
C ARG A 179 -9.08 -2.15 -15.31
N ILE A 180 -8.08 -2.68 -16.04
CA ILE A 180 -6.70 -2.84 -15.57
C ILE A 180 -5.94 -1.49 -15.55
N ILE A 181 -6.47 -0.44 -16.19
CA ILE A 181 -5.89 0.91 -16.20
C ILE A 181 -5.80 1.50 -14.77
N ARG A 182 -6.58 0.98 -13.81
CA ARG A 182 -6.61 1.43 -12.40
C ARG A 182 -5.41 0.99 -11.56
N TYR A 183 -4.34 0.44 -12.15
CA TYR A 183 -3.11 0.06 -11.46
C TYR A 183 -2.54 1.11 -10.47
N PRO A 184 -2.55 2.44 -10.76
CA PRO A 184 -2.02 3.43 -9.81
C PRO A 184 -2.69 3.41 -8.43
N ARG A 185 -3.99 3.06 -8.36
CA ARG A 185 -4.71 2.90 -7.08
C ARG A 185 -4.19 1.71 -6.29
N PHE A 186 -3.97 0.59 -6.97
CA PHE A 186 -3.41 -0.62 -6.37
C PHE A 186 -1.99 -0.38 -5.86
N SER A 187 -1.16 0.38 -6.60
CA SER A 187 0.18 0.76 -6.15
C SER A 187 0.13 1.60 -4.86
N ASP A 188 -0.73 2.63 -4.81
CA ASP A 188 -0.91 3.47 -3.60
C ASP A 188 -1.34 2.63 -2.39
N PHE A 189 -2.16 1.59 -2.60
CA PHE A 189 -2.54 0.65 -1.55
C PHE A 189 -1.37 -0.18 -1.04
N VAL A 190 -0.56 -0.74 -1.95
CA VAL A 190 0.60 -1.55 -1.60
C VAL A 190 1.61 -0.71 -0.81
N ASP A 191 1.92 0.50 -1.26
CA ASP A 191 2.87 1.41 -0.59
C ASP A 191 2.41 1.78 0.83
N ARG A 192 1.11 2.06 0.99
CA ARG A 192 0.51 2.37 2.31
C ARG A 192 0.44 1.17 3.22
N THR A 193 0.14 0.00 2.69
CA THR A 193 0.10 -1.23 3.48
C THR A 193 1.50 -1.64 3.93
N GLU A 194 2.50 -1.44 3.09
CA GLU A 194 3.90 -1.67 3.43
C GLU A 194 4.35 -0.77 4.59
N THR A 195 4.06 0.53 4.53
CA THR A 195 4.44 1.49 5.59
C THR A 195 3.69 1.28 6.91
N ARG A 196 2.46 0.77 6.86
CA ARG A 196 1.66 0.45 8.06
C ARG A 196 1.97 -0.93 8.66
N SER A 197 2.56 -1.84 7.87
CA SER A 197 2.87 -3.19 8.33
C SER A 197 3.96 -3.17 9.40
N SER A 198 3.77 -3.94 10.47
CA SER A 198 4.81 -4.20 11.47
C SER A 198 5.98 -5.02 10.89
N MET A 199 5.76 -5.71 9.76
CA MET A 199 6.71 -6.58 9.09
C MET A 199 6.79 -6.22 7.59
N PRO A 200 7.38 -5.07 7.21
CA PRO A 200 7.39 -4.59 5.83
C PRO A 200 8.11 -5.55 4.87
N ASN A 201 9.23 -6.15 5.30
CA ASN A 201 9.96 -7.12 4.48
C ASN A 201 9.15 -8.40 4.19
N ALA A 202 8.35 -8.87 5.16
CA ALA A 202 7.48 -10.04 4.95
C ALA A 202 6.32 -9.70 4.00
N PHE A 203 5.74 -8.51 4.13
CA PHE A 203 4.70 -8.02 3.22
C PHE A 203 5.22 -7.89 1.78
N ARG A 204 6.43 -7.34 1.58
CA ARG A 204 7.08 -7.28 0.25
C ARG A 204 7.21 -8.67 -0.38
N ILE A 205 7.68 -9.66 0.39
CA ILE A 205 7.81 -11.04 -0.09
C ILE A 205 6.43 -11.61 -0.47
N PHE A 206 5.41 -11.38 0.35
CA PHE A 206 4.03 -11.80 0.05
C PHE A 206 3.52 -11.17 -1.26
N CYS A 207 3.67 -9.86 -1.45
CA CYS A 207 3.27 -9.19 -2.70
C CYS A 207 3.99 -9.79 -3.92
N VAL A 208 5.29 -10.09 -3.80
CA VAL A 208 6.06 -10.73 -4.87
C VAL A 208 5.52 -12.12 -5.18
N ILE A 209 5.23 -12.96 -4.18
CA ILE A 209 4.63 -14.29 -4.38
C ILE A 209 3.28 -14.19 -5.09
N VAL A 210 2.41 -13.27 -4.68
CA VAL A 210 1.12 -13.04 -5.34
C VAL A 210 1.32 -12.63 -6.79
N ASN A 211 2.28 -11.74 -7.08
CA ASN A 211 2.61 -11.34 -8.45
C ASN A 211 3.08 -12.53 -9.31
N ILE A 212 3.89 -13.45 -8.76
CA ILE A 212 4.31 -14.69 -9.45
C ILE A 212 3.08 -15.52 -9.84
N ILE A 213 2.17 -15.74 -8.88
CA ILE A 213 0.97 -16.55 -9.10
C ILE A 213 0.09 -15.93 -10.20
N VAL A 214 -0.05 -14.61 -10.23
CA VAL A 214 -0.80 -13.90 -11.28
C VAL A 214 -0.14 -14.06 -12.66
N ILE A 215 1.18 -13.95 -12.76
CA ILE A 215 1.90 -14.15 -14.03
C ILE A 215 1.74 -15.59 -14.53
N ILE A 216 1.88 -16.58 -13.63
CA ILE A 216 1.65 -18.00 -13.97
C ILE A 216 0.20 -18.21 -14.43
N HIS A 217 -0.77 -17.59 -13.75
CA HIS A 217 -2.18 -17.66 -14.16
C HIS A 217 -2.38 -17.11 -15.58
N TRP A 218 -1.77 -15.96 -15.91
CA TRP A 218 -1.90 -15.36 -17.24
C TRP A 218 -1.29 -16.24 -18.32
N ASN A 219 -0.11 -16.78 -18.07
CA ASN A 219 0.56 -17.65 -19.04
C ASN A 219 -0.15 -19.00 -19.20
N ALA A 220 -0.70 -19.56 -18.11
CA ALA A 220 -1.57 -20.75 -18.18
C ALA A 220 -2.79 -20.52 -19.08
N CYS A 221 -3.42 -19.36 -18.95
CA CYS A 221 -4.55 -18.96 -19.79
C CYS A 221 -4.14 -18.83 -21.26
N ILE A 222 -2.98 -18.23 -21.54
CA ILE A 222 -2.42 -18.10 -22.90
C ILE A 222 -2.12 -19.49 -23.50
N TYR A 223 -1.46 -20.38 -22.75
CA TYR A 223 -1.16 -21.75 -23.20
C TYR A 223 -2.42 -22.51 -23.60
N PHE A 224 -3.47 -22.46 -22.77
CA PHE A 224 -4.74 -23.11 -23.06
C PHE A 224 -5.41 -22.52 -24.31
N PHE A 225 -5.41 -21.19 -24.43
CA PHE A 225 -5.93 -20.49 -25.61
C PHE A 225 -5.20 -20.90 -26.90
N ILE A 226 -3.87 -20.96 -26.89
CA ILE A 226 -3.08 -21.40 -28.04
C ILE A 226 -3.37 -22.88 -28.36
N SER A 227 -3.45 -23.74 -27.34
CA SER A 227 -3.80 -25.16 -27.51
C SER A 227 -5.13 -25.32 -28.23
N GLU A 228 -6.12 -24.50 -27.91
CA GLU A 228 -7.41 -24.55 -28.59
C GLU A 228 -7.37 -23.97 -30.01
N MET A 229 -6.65 -22.87 -30.23
CA MET A 229 -6.48 -22.29 -31.56
C MET A 229 -5.82 -23.26 -32.55
N ILE A 230 -4.90 -24.10 -32.06
CA ILE A 230 -4.26 -25.18 -32.83
C ILE A 230 -5.20 -26.37 -33.01
N GLY A 231 -5.98 -26.67 -31.97
CA GLY A 231 -6.95 -27.76 -31.90
C GLY A 231 -6.65 -28.70 -30.74
N LEU A 232 -7.59 -28.84 -29.80
CA LEU A 232 -7.40 -29.69 -28.62
C LEU A 232 -7.15 -31.15 -29.04
N GLY A 233 -6.07 -31.74 -28.53
CA GLY A 233 -5.65 -33.10 -28.86
C GLY A 233 -5.12 -33.30 -30.28
N SER A 234 -4.72 -32.24 -30.99
CA SER A 234 -4.14 -32.35 -32.33
C SER A 234 -2.74 -32.98 -32.36
N ASP A 235 -2.01 -32.89 -31.26
CA ASP A 235 -0.67 -33.42 -31.09
C ASP A 235 -0.36 -33.65 -29.59
N GLY A 236 0.88 -34.07 -29.29
CA GLY A 236 1.31 -34.37 -27.93
C GLY A 236 1.70 -33.15 -27.08
N TRP A 237 1.68 -31.92 -27.61
CA TRP A 237 2.03 -30.70 -26.88
C TRP A 237 0.80 -29.96 -26.37
N VAL A 238 -0.22 -29.79 -27.23
CA VAL A 238 -1.48 -29.15 -26.88
C VAL A 238 -2.22 -29.92 -25.78
N TYR A 239 -3.10 -29.23 -25.06
CA TYR A 239 -4.04 -29.92 -24.16
C TYR A 239 -4.92 -30.92 -24.94
N GLY A 240 -5.02 -32.16 -24.47
CA GLY A 240 -5.88 -33.17 -25.06
C GLY A 240 -5.42 -34.61 -24.85
N PRO A 241 -6.15 -35.60 -25.39
CA PRO A 241 -5.91 -37.03 -25.13
C PRO A 241 -4.57 -37.57 -25.66
N LEU A 242 -3.99 -36.93 -26.69
CA LEU A 242 -2.66 -37.28 -27.21
C LEU A 242 -1.54 -36.83 -26.26
N ASN A 243 -1.77 -35.77 -25.49
CA ASN A 243 -0.87 -35.35 -24.43
C ASN A 243 -1.25 -36.10 -23.14
N LYS A 244 -0.60 -37.24 -22.93
CA LYS A 244 -0.82 -38.12 -21.76
C LYS A 244 -0.51 -37.47 -20.41
N GLN A 245 0.28 -36.39 -20.39
CA GLN A 245 0.47 -35.59 -19.17
C GLN A 245 -0.79 -34.75 -18.87
N SER A 246 -1.46 -34.25 -19.90
CA SER A 246 -2.69 -33.45 -19.78
C SER A 246 -3.93 -34.30 -19.49
N LEU A 247 -4.10 -35.42 -20.18
CA LEU A 247 -5.21 -36.36 -20.01
C LEU A 247 -4.67 -37.80 -19.97
N PRO A 248 -4.26 -38.29 -18.79
CA PRO A 248 -3.95 -39.70 -18.57
C PRO A 248 -5.17 -40.59 -18.76
N ASP A 249 -4.94 -41.89 -18.97
CA ASP A 249 -6.03 -42.86 -19.13
C ASP A 249 -6.89 -42.93 -17.84
N GLY A 250 -8.21 -42.80 -18.00
CA GLY A 250 -9.17 -42.80 -16.89
C GLY A 250 -9.43 -41.43 -16.24
N VAL A 251 -8.85 -40.34 -16.75
CA VAL A 251 -9.12 -38.98 -16.28
C VAL A 251 -10.12 -38.28 -17.21
N GLU A 252 -11.17 -37.70 -16.63
CA GLU A 252 -12.19 -36.96 -17.37
C GLU A 252 -11.71 -35.55 -17.75
N ASP A 253 -12.10 -35.11 -18.95
CA ASP A 253 -11.88 -33.75 -19.43
C ASP A 253 -12.90 -32.80 -18.80
N THR A 254 -12.47 -32.11 -17.75
CA THR A 254 -13.28 -31.12 -17.01
C THR A 254 -12.61 -29.74 -17.06
N LEU A 255 -13.40 -28.67 -16.86
CA LEU A 255 -12.88 -27.30 -16.76
C LEU A 255 -11.78 -27.17 -15.69
N VAL A 256 -11.97 -27.83 -14.56
CA VAL A 256 -11.00 -27.87 -13.46
C VAL A 256 -9.72 -28.55 -13.92
N ARG A 257 -9.81 -29.68 -14.65
CA ARG A 257 -8.64 -30.39 -15.18
C ARG A 257 -7.87 -29.53 -16.19
N ARG A 258 -8.57 -28.88 -17.12
CA ARG A 258 -7.99 -27.94 -18.10
C ARG A 258 -7.20 -26.85 -17.38
N TYR A 259 -7.82 -26.16 -16.42
CA TYR A 259 -7.18 -25.08 -15.67
C TYR A 259 -5.96 -25.56 -14.85
N ILE A 260 -6.10 -26.64 -14.08
CA ILE A 260 -5.02 -27.17 -13.23
C ILE A 260 -3.83 -27.60 -14.09
N TYR A 261 -4.07 -28.31 -15.19
CA TYR A 261 -2.97 -28.74 -16.07
C TYR A 261 -2.28 -27.55 -16.73
N SER A 262 -3.03 -26.59 -17.26
CA SER A 262 -2.44 -25.38 -17.86
C SER A 262 -1.64 -24.57 -16.84
N PHE A 263 -2.11 -24.48 -15.59
CA PHE A 263 -1.38 -23.83 -14.50
C PHE A 263 -0.09 -24.57 -14.15
N TYR A 264 -0.14 -25.90 -14.09
CA TYR A 264 1.02 -26.76 -13.89
C TYR A 264 2.05 -26.61 -15.03
N TRP A 265 1.61 -26.68 -16.29
CA TRP A 265 2.45 -26.49 -17.47
C TRP A 265 3.15 -25.12 -17.43
N SER A 266 2.38 -24.05 -17.18
CA SER A 266 2.92 -22.70 -17.07
C SER A 266 3.91 -22.55 -15.91
N THR A 267 3.66 -23.22 -14.79
CA THR A 267 4.57 -23.18 -13.63
C THR A 267 5.92 -23.78 -14.02
N LEU A 268 5.93 -24.95 -14.66
CA LEU A 268 7.17 -25.62 -15.07
C LEU A 268 7.97 -24.84 -16.11
N ILE A 269 7.30 -24.21 -17.08
CA ILE A 269 7.98 -23.39 -18.09
C ILE A 269 8.56 -22.11 -17.47
N LEU A 270 7.78 -21.35 -16.70
CA LEU A 270 8.23 -20.09 -16.12
C LEU A 270 9.27 -20.26 -15.01
N THR A 271 9.28 -21.40 -14.34
CA THR A 271 10.33 -21.77 -13.36
C THR A 271 11.53 -22.48 -13.99
N THR A 272 11.56 -22.62 -15.32
CA THR A 272 12.68 -23.20 -16.09
C THR A 272 12.98 -24.66 -15.78
N ILE A 273 12.04 -25.40 -15.16
CA ILE A 273 12.16 -26.84 -14.90
C ILE A 273 11.98 -27.62 -16.21
N GLY A 274 10.99 -27.22 -17.03
CA GLY A 274 10.86 -27.70 -18.42
C GLY A 274 10.45 -29.17 -18.60
N GLU A 275 9.96 -29.86 -17.56
CA GLU A 275 9.43 -31.23 -17.63
C GLU A 275 8.03 -31.30 -18.26
N VAL A 276 7.92 -30.78 -19.49
CA VAL A 276 6.67 -30.75 -20.27
C VAL A 276 6.90 -31.35 -21.66
N PRO A 277 5.84 -31.85 -22.33
CA PRO A 277 5.93 -32.33 -23.70
C PRO A 277 6.60 -31.31 -24.62
N SER A 278 7.46 -31.81 -25.51
CA SER A 278 8.15 -30.93 -26.46
C SER A 278 7.19 -30.44 -27.55
N PRO A 279 7.31 -29.17 -27.99
CA PRO A 279 6.52 -28.64 -29.10
C PRO A 279 6.77 -29.45 -30.38
N LYS A 280 5.74 -29.49 -31.24
CA LYS A 280 5.71 -30.23 -32.50
C LYS A 280 5.63 -29.31 -33.71
N ARG A 281 4.96 -28.16 -33.59
CA ARG A 281 4.77 -27.18 -34.69
C ARG A 281 5.62 -25.94 -34.49
N ASN A 282 5.99 -25.27 -35.59
CA ASN A 282 6.80 -24.04 -35.54
C ASN A 282 6.20 -22.93 -34.66
N ILE A 283 4.87 -22.80 -34.64
CA ILE A 283 4.18 -21.82 -33.79
C ILE A 283 4.33 -22.15 -32.30
N GLU A 284 4.31 -23.43 -31.95
CA GLU A 284 4.50 -23.92 -30.57
C GLU A 284 5.96 -23.71 -30.15
N PHE A 285 6.92 -23.99 -31.02
CA PHE A 285 8.34 -23.69 -30.79
C PHE A 285 8.55 -22.20 -30.53
N LEU A 286 7.99 -21.32 -31.36
CA LEU A 286 8.12 -19.88 -31.18
C LEU A 286 7.52 -19.42 -29.85
N PHE A 287 6.33 -19.92 -29.49
CA PHE A 287 5.69 -19.61 -28.22
C PHE A 287 6.54 -20.07 -27.02
N VAL A 288 6.99 -21.34 -27.02
CA VAL A 288 7.80 -21.89 -25.92
C VAL A 288 9.15 -21.16 -25.79
N ILE A 289 9.81 -20.79 -26.90
CA ILE A 289 11.06 -20.01 -26.86
C ILE A 289 10.82 -18.64 -26.21
N MET A 290 9.77 -17.92 -26.64
CA MET A 290 9.43 -16.62 -26.07
C MET A 290 9.07 -16.72 -24.60
N ASP A 291 8.33 -17.75 -24.21
CA ASP A 291 7.89 -17.98 -22.83
C ASP A 291 9.07 -18.36 -21.93
N LEU A 292 10.00 -19.19 -22.38
CA LEU A 292 11.24 -19.50 -21.66
C LEU A 292 12.14 -18.27 -21.49
N MET A 293 12.29 -17.44 -22.52
CA MET A 293 13.05 -16.18 -22.42
C MET A 293 12.43 -15.22 -21.41
N CYS A 294 11.11 -15.04 -21.45
CA CYS A 294 10.40 -14.22 -20.47
C CYS A 294 10.50 -14.82 -19.06
N GLY A 295 10.33 -16.14 -18.93
CA GLY A 295 10.41 -16.89 -17.68
C GLY A 295 11.75 -16.71 -16.97
N VAL A 296 12.87 -16.89 -17.68
CA VAL A 296 14.22 -16.67 -17.12
C VAL A 296 14.38 -15.24 -16.59
N LEU A 297 13.97 -14.22 -17.34
CA LEU A 297 14.11 -12.81 -16.94
C LEU A 297 13.24 -12.47 -15.73
N ILE A 298 11.98 -12.90 -15.73
CA ILE A 298 11.03 -12.66 -14.65
C ILE A 298 11.48 -13.39 -13.38
N PHE A 299 11.81 -14.68 -13.50
CA PHE A 299 12.23 -15.50 -12.37
C PHE A 299 13.53 -14.97 -11.74
N ALA A 300 14.53 -14.63 -12.56
CA ALA A 300 15.79 -14.04 -12.08
C ALA A 300 15.56 -12.72 -11.33
N SER A 301 14.72 -11.83 -11.88
CA SER A 301 14.40 -10.54 -11.25
C SER A 301 13.68 -10.73 -9.91
N ILE A 302 12.74 -11.67 -9.85
CA ILE A 302 11.95 -11.95 -8.65
C ILE A 302 12.81 -12.58 -7.56
N VAL A 303 13.59 -13.61 -7.89
CA VAL A 303 14.52 -14.24 -6.93
C VAL A 303 15.54 -13.24 -6.42
N GLY A 304 16.03 -12.34 -7.27
CA GLY A 304 16.91 -11.24 -6.87
C GLY A 304 16.25 -10.30 -5.84
N ASN A 305 15.01 -9.88 -6.09
CA ASN A 305 14.26 -9.01 -5.17
C ASN A 305 13.94 -9.69 -3.83
N VAL A 306 13.53 -10.96 -3.86
CA VAL A 306 13.29 -11.75 -2.64
C VAL A 306 14.59 -11.97 -1.86
N GLY A 307 15.68 -12.30 -2.54
CA GLY A 307 17.01 -12.44 -1.93
C GLY A 307 17.49 -11.16 -1.24
N SER A 308 17.29 -10.01 -1.90
CA SER A 308 17.57 -8.69 -1.32
C SER A 308 16.73 -8.42 -0.07
N ALA A 309 15.43 -8.72 -0.09
CA ALA A 309 14.54 -8.55 1.06
C ALA A 309 14.95 -9.44 2.27
N ILE A 310 15.34 -10.69 2.01
CA ILE A 310 15.81 -11.63 3.04
C ILE A 310 17.16 -11.16 3.62
N SER A 311 18.08 -10.71 2.77
CA SER A 311 19.35 -10.14 3.21
C SER A 311 19.10 -8.91 4.11
N ASN A 312 18.21 -8.02 3.69
CA ASN A 312 17.81 -6.83 4.46
C ASN A 312 17.26 -7.18 5.85
N MET A 313 16.46 -8.24 5.96
CA MET A 313 15.92 -8.71 7.24
C MET A 313 17.01 -9.22 8.20
N SER A 314 18.08 -9.81 7.67
CA SER A 314 19.19 -10.35 8.47
C SER A 314 20.36 -9.38 8.67
N LEU A 315 20.33 -8.18 8.08
CA LEU A 315 21.43 -7.20 8.11
C LEU A 315 21.95 -6.90 9.52
N ALA A 316 21.07 -6.69 10.50
CA ALA A 316 21.49 -6.34 11.85
C ALA A 316 22.28 -7.50 12.50
N ARG A 317 21.81 -8.73 12.30
CA ARG A 317 22.49 -9.94 12.77
C ARG A 317 23.82 -10.11 12.06
N THR A 318 23.87 -9.98 10.73
CA THR A 318 25.11 -10.09 9.95
C THR A 318 26.13 -9.03 10.37
N LYS A 319 25.72 -7.77 10.58
CA LYS A 319 26.62 -6.71 11.07
C LYS A 319 27.17 -6.99 12.46
N PHE A 320 26.37 -7.57 13.35
CA PHE A 320 26.82 -7.94 14.69
C PHE A 320 27.82 -9.10 14.64
N GLN A 321 27.52 -10.14 13.88
CA GLN A 321 28.40 -11.29 13.67
C GLN A 321 29.75 -10.86 13.07
N ASN A 322 29.73 -9.99 12.05
CA ASN A 322 30.97 -9.46 11.45
C ASN A 322 31.87 -8.73 12.46
N LYS A 323 31.28 -7.96 13.39
CA LYS A 323 32.06 -7.30 14.47
C LYS A 323 32.65 -8.31 15.44
N MET A 324 31.84 -9.29 15.84
CA MET A 324 32.26 -10.35 16.75
C MET A 324 33.40 -11.17 16.15
N ASP A 325 33.31 -11.52 14.87
CA ASP A 325 34.34 -12.26 14.16
C ASP A 325 35.64 -11.45 13.98
N GLY A 326 35.53 -10.13 13.72
CA GLY A 326 36.69 -9.25 13.72
C GLY A 326 37.43 -9.20 15.06
N ILE A 327 36.69 -9.21 16.17
CA ILE A 327 37.28 -9.23 17.53
C ILE A 327 37.90 -10.59 17.84
N LYS A 328 37.27 -11.70 17.46
CA LYS A 328 37.87 -13.04 17.56
C LYS A 328 39.19 -13.12 16.79
N GLN A 329 39.21 -12.61 15.56
CA GLN A 329 40.41 -12.58 14.73
C GLN A 329 41.53 -11.76 15.38
N TYR A 330 41.19 -10.59 15.93
CA TYR A 330 42.14 -9.75 16.66
C TYR A 330 42.75 -10.47 17.89
N MET A 331 41.90 -11.11 18.71
CA MET A 331 42.36 -11.85 19.89
C MET A 331 43.26 -13.03 19.52
N LYS A 332 42.93 -13.75 18.45
CA LYS A 332 43.75 -14.85 17.92
C LYS A 332 45.12 -14.34 17.44
N LEU A 333 45.16 -13.23 16.70
CA LEU A 333 46.40 -12.64 16.20
C LEU A 333 47.33 -12.17 17.35
N ARG A 334 46.75 -11.61 18.41
CA ARG A 334 47.50 -11.12 19.58
C ARG A 334 47.75 -12.17 20.65
N LYS A 335 47.35 -13.44 20.42
CA LYS A 335 47.51 -14.56 21.38
C LYS A 335 46.99 -14.23 22.78
N VAL A 336 45.79 -13.66 22.84
CA VAL A 336 45.13 -13.32 24.11
C VAL A 336 44.82 -14.61 24.89
N ASN A 337 44.90 -14.56 26.22
CA ASN A 337 44.55 -15.69 27.08
C ASN A 337 43.09 -16.13 26.86
N LYS A 338 42.84 -17.44 26.85
CA LYS A 338 41.52 -18.06 26.64
C LYS A 338 40.47 -17.61 27.65
N GLU A 339 40.88 -17.29 28.87
CA GLU A 339 39.98 -16.76 29.89
C GLU A 339 39.42 -15.38 29.50
N LEU A 340 40.28 -14.48 29.02
CA LEU A 340 39.87 -13.15 28.56
C LEU A 340 39.04 -13.24 27.27
N GLU A 341 39.43 -14.12 26.34
CA GLU A 341 38.66 -14.41 25.13
C GLU A 341 37.22 -14.82 25.47
N THR A 342 37.05 -15.78 26.39
CA THR A 342 35.73 -16.25 26.83
C THR A 342 34.91 -15.14 27.48
N ARG A 343 35.54 -14.29 28.30
CA ARG A 343 34.88 -13.16 28.95
C ARG A 343 34.38 -12.13 27.93
N VAL A 344 35.19 -11.83 26.90
CA VAL A 344 34.80 -10.93 25.81
C VAL A 344 33.62 -11.52 25.03
N MET A 345 33.65 -12.81 24.70
CA MET A 345 32.57 -13.48 23.99
C MET A 345 31.25 -13.44 24.78
N LYS A 346 31.27 -13.78 26.07
CA LYS A 346 30.09 -13.69 26.95
C LYS A 346 29.50 -12.29 27.02
N TRP A 347 30.35 -11.26 27.03
CA TRP A 347 29.89 -9.87 26.99
C TRP A 347 29.19 -9.52 25.67
N PHE A 348 29.71 -10.00 24.54
CA PHE A 348 29.04 -9.84 23.24
C PHE A 348 27.71 -10.58 23.18
N ASP A 349 27.65 -11.82 23.65
CA ASP A 349 26.40 -12.58 23.72
C ASP A 349 25.35 -11.86 24.58
N TYR A 350 25.75 -11.35 25.75
CA TYR A 350 24.90 -10.53 26.62
C TYR A 350 24.37 -9.27 25.90
N LEU A 351 25.23 -8.54 25.19
CA LEU A 351 24.83 -7.34 24.43
C LEU A 351 23.82 -7.67 23.31
N TRP A 352 23.97 -8.82 22.65
CA TRP A 352 23.06 -9.27 21.60
C TRP A 352 21.68 -9.65 22.17
N GLU A 353 21.65 -10.45 23.24
CA GLU A 353 20.42 -10.90 23.88
C GLU A 353 19.58 -9.75 24.42
N HIS A 354 20.22 -8.75 25.02
CA HIS A 354 19.54 -7.58 25.60
C HIS A 354 19.18 -6.51 24.55
N LYS A 355 19.36 -6.80 23.25
CA LYS A 355 19.14 -5.87 22.13
C LYS A 355 19.79 -4.50 22.34
N GLN A 356 20.86 -4.44 23.15
CA GLN A 356 21.52 -3.20 23.48
C GLN A 356 22.39 -2.84 22.28
N SER A 357 21.77 -2.16 21.32
CA SER A 357 22.39 -1.90 20.05
C SER A 357 23.55 -0.95 20.27
N LEU A 358 24.72 -1.26 19.70
CA LEU A 358 25.86 -0.33 19.60
C LEU A 358 25.53 0.92 18.72
N SER A 359 24.26 1.17 18.40
CA SER A 359 23.79 2.15 17.43
C SER A 359 22.72 3.11 17.95
N ASP A 360 22.29 3.03 19.21
CA ASP A 360 21.22 3.88 19.76
C ASP A 360 21.50 5.38 19.54
N GLN A 361 22.77 5.79 19.64
CA GLN A 361 23.19 7.17 19.36
C GLN A 361 23.06 7.60 17.88
N ARG A 362 23.02 6.67 16.93
CA ARG A 362 22.82 6.98 15.50
C ARG A 362 21.36 7.05 15.11
N VAL A 363 20.51 6.26 15.76
CA VAL A 363 19.06 6.26 15.50
C VAL A 363 18.43 7.59 15.93
N LEU A 364 18.83 8.12 17.09
CA LEU A 364 18.31 9.39 17.60
C LEU A 364 18.71 10.60 16.73
N LYS A 365 19.85 10.55 16.03
CA LYS A 365 20.33 11.64 15.16
C LYS A 365 19.47 11.90 13.92
N VAL A 366 18.57 10.98 13.56
CA VAL A 366 17.63 11.15 12.43
C VAL A 366 16.44 12.02 12.82
N LEU A 367 16.16 12.13 14.13
CA LEU A 367 15.03 12.90 14.65
C LEU A 367 15.39 14.38 14.78
N PRO A 368 14.44 15.31 14.63
CA PRO A 368 14.63 16.71 15.02
C PRO A 368 14.99 16.85 16.50
N ASP A 369 15.79 17.86 16.84
CA ASP A 369 16.31 18.09 18.21
C ASP A 369 15.21 18.14 19.28
N LYS A 370 14.03 18.67 18.93
CA LYS A 370 12.86 18.69 19.81
C LYS A 370 12.43 17.27 20.22
N LEU A 371 12.27 16.35 19.26
CA LEU A 371 11.88 14.97 19.54
C LEU A 371 12.98 14.20 20.26
N GLN A 372 14.25 14.47 19.96
CA GLN A 372 15.37 13.89 20.70
C GLN A 372 15.32 14.27 22.19
N THR A 373 15.06 15.55 22.47
CA THR A 373 14.96 16.08 23.84
C THR A 373 13.78 15.49 24.59
N GLU A 374 12.61 15.40 23.95
CA GLU A 374 11.41 14.77 24.53
C GLU A 374 11.66 13.30 24.90
N ILE A 375 12.25 12.50 24.00
CA ILE A 375 12.59 11.10 24.28
C ILE A 375 13.60 10.98 25.42
N ALA A 376 14.67 11.79 25.38
CA ALA A 376 15.71 11.75 26.41
C ALA A 376 15.15 12.11 27.80
N MET A 377 14.28 13.12 27.87
CA MET A 377 13.56 13.48 29.09
C MET A 377 12.68 12.34 29.57
N GLN A 378 11.84 11.75 28.70
CA GLN A 378 10.94 10.66 29.11
C GLN A 378 11.69 9.43 29.65
N VAL A 379 12.85 9.09 29.10
CA VAL A 379 13.65 7.93 29.54
C VAL A 379 14.44 8.22 30.83
N HIS A 380 15.00 9.42 30.98
CA HIS A 380 15.96 9.70 32.05
C HIS A 380 15.42 10.55 33.21
N TYR A 381 14.26 11.21 33.07
CA TYR A 381 13.74 12.16 34.05
C TYR A 381 13.54 11.58 35.46
N GLU A 382 12.88 10.42 35.57
CA GLU A 382 12.64 9.75 36.85
C GLU A 382 13.95 9.40 37.57
N THR A 383 14.95 8.92 36.82
CA THR A 383 16.26 8.56 37.35
C THR A 383 17.02 9.80 37.81
N LEU A 384 17.04 10.86 36.98
CA LEU A 384 17.70 12.13 37.30
C LEU A 384 17.09 12.80 38.53
N ARG A 385 15.76 12.77 38.68
CA ARG A 385 15.04 13.34 39.83
C ARG A 385 15.39 12.66 41.17
N ARG A 386 15.75 11.38 41.15
CA ARG A 386 16.08 10.61 42.36
C ARG A 386 17.51 10.86 42.86
N VAL A 387 18.37 11.47 42.05
CA VAL A 387 19.76 11.78 42.44
C VAL A 387 19.78 13.05 43.28
N ARG A 388 20.30 12.96 44.52
CA ARG A 388 20.31 14.04 45.52
C ARG A 388 20.97 15.35 45.04
N ILE A 389 21.96 15.26 44.15
CA ILE A 389 22.65 16.44 43.57
C ILE A 389 21.69 17.30 42.74
N PHE A 390 20.72 16.69 42.05
CA PHE A 390 19.75 17.40 41.20
C PHE A 390 18.48 17.83 41.93
N GLN A 391 18.35 17.53 43.22
CA GLN A 391 17.22 17.93 44.07
C GLN A 391 17.38 19.35 44.66
N VAL A 392 18.53 19.99 44.47
CA VAL A 392 18.78 21.34 44.99
C VAL A 392 18.10 22.37 44.08
N LYS A 393 17.33 23.27 44.70
CA LYS A 393 16.27 24.18 44.18
C LYS A 393 16.50 24.95 42.86
N HIS A 394 17.67 24.92 42.24
CA HIS A 394 17.99 25.72 41.06
C HIS A 394 17.75 25.00 39.71
N PHE A 395 17.63 23.66 39.70
CA PHE A 395 17.45 22.89 38.46
C PHE A 395 15.99 22.56 38.13
N SER A 396 15.09 22.52 39.14
CA SER A 396 13.65 22.33 38.90
C SER A 396 13.02 23.51 38.13
N LEU A 397 13.57 24.71 38.29
CA LEU A 397 13.17 25.92 37.56
C LEU A 397 13.63 25.92 36.10
N PHE A 398 14.82 25.37 35.81
CA PHE A 398 15.36 25.29 34.44
C PHE A 398 14.61 24.29 33.56
N LEU A 399 14.17 23.16 34.15
CA LEU A 399 13.38 22.15 33.45
C LEU A 399 11.92 22.58 33.23
N SER A 400 11.36 23.42 34.12
CA SER A 400 9.99 23.94 33.97
C SER A 400 9.90 25.17 33.06
N GLY A 401 10.99 25.92 32.87
CA GLY A 401 11.02 27.16 32.09
C GLY A 401 11.41 26.99 30.61
N SER A 402 11.71 25.76 30.17
CA SER A 402 12.07 25.44 28.78
C SER A 402 10.96 24.69 28.02
N ILE A 403 9.74 24.68 28.56
CA ILE A 403 8.51 24.13 27.95
C ILE A 403 7.85 25.18 27.08
#